data_AF-A0A4V2YIV7-F1
#
_entry.id   AF-A0A4V2YIV7-F1
#
_cell.length_a   1.000
_cell.length_b   1.000
_cell.length_c   1.000
_cell.angle_alpha   90.00
_cell.angle_beta   90.00
_cell.angle_gamma   90.00
#
_symmetry.space_group_name_H-M   'P 1'
#
loop_
_entity.id
_entity.type
_entity.pdbx_description
1 polymer ?
#
loop_
_entity_poly.entity_id
_entity_poly.type
_entity_poly.pdbx_seq_one_letter_code
_entity_poly.pdbx_strand_id
1 'polypeptide(L)'
;MTDHGFGVVRPLPGNGLVAYLGGLLLVCDSAEAAADDLLTALRETAESGGDGRALARRAAQVLAANMTGDPATCAVAGPVGGGVAVLVSGSAAATIATPGGETRLAGSDSLTWADRLVSGPVDRVELSLPGAGSAHPAVRFDGGVVHGGGLVGDLT
;
A
#
# COMPACT_ATOMS: atom_id res chain seq x y z
N MET A 1 -22.28 3.96 -1.32
CA MET A 1 -21.47 4.80 -2.21
C MET A 1 -20.38 5.40 -1.34
N THR A 2 -19.28 4.66 -1.13
CA THR A 2 -18.12 5.11 -0.36
C THR A 2 -17.19 5.83 -1.33
N ASP A 3 -17.42 7.13 -1.51
CA ASP A 3 -16.64 8.02 -2.40
C ASP A 3 -15.25 8.37 -1.81
N HIS A 4 -14.62 7.41 -1.14
CA HIS A 4 -13.37 7.57 -0.40
C HIS A 4 -12.37 6.52 -0.85
N GLY A 5 -12.14 6.43 -2.16
CA GLY A 5 -11.19 5.51 -2.77
C GLY A 5 -10.33 6.21 -3.81
N PHE A 6 -9.37 5.48 -4.37
CA PHE A 6 -8.58 5.97 -5.49
C PHE A 6 -9.44 5.99 -6.76
N GLY A 7 -9.44 7.11 -7.48
CA GLY A 7 -10.22 7.26 -8.70
C GLY A 7 -9.66 6.43 -9.85
N VAL A 8 -8.34 6.39 -9.99
CA VAL A 8 -7.67 5.52 -10.96
C VAL A 8 -6.51 4.79 -10.30
N VAL A 9 -6.54 3.45 -10.36
CA VAL A 9 -5.42 2.60 -9.92
C VAL A 9 -4.79 1.90 -11.11
N ARG A 10 -3.45 1.84 -11.14
CA ARG A 10 -2.67 1.14 -12.16
C ARG A 10 -1.60 0.29 -11.50
N PRO A 11 -1.44 -0.98 -11.90
CA PRO A 11 -0.38 -1.83 -11.39
C PRO A 11 0.96 -1.48 -12.06
N LEU A 12 2.04 -1.65 -11.32
CA LEU A 12 3.41 -1.62 -11.80
C LEU A 12 3.83 -3.05 -12.14
N PRO A 13 4.49 -3.30 -13.29
CA PRO A 13 5.05 -4.62 -13.60
C PRO A 13 6.04 -5.10 -12.53
N GLY A 14 6.04 -6.39 -12.20
CA GLY A 14 6.96 -7.01 -11.25
C GLY A 14 6.44 -8.36 -10.74
N ASN A 15 7.18 -8.97 -9.80
CA ASN A 15 6.97 -10.37 -9.39
C ASN A 15 6.30 -10.53 -8.01
N GLY A 16 5.93 -9.45 -7.33
CA GLY A 16 5.22 -9.51 -6.06
C GLY A 16 3.71 -9.67 -6.24
N LEU A 17 2.98 -9.35 -5.17
CA LEU A 17 1.53 -9.29 -5.13
C LEU A 17 1.08 -7.85 -4.93
N VAL A 18 0.07 -7.45 -5.69
CA VAL A 18 -0.55 -6.13 -5.69
C VAL A 18 -2.03 -6.32 -5.46
N ALA A 19 -2.60 -5.57 -4.51
CA ALA A 19 -4.02 -5.64 -4.21
C ALA A 19 -4.65 -4.26 -4.07
N TYR A 20 -5.88 -4.17 -4.57
CA TYR A 20 -6.74 -3.00 -4.44
C TYR A 20 -8.15 -3.45 -4.05
N LEU A 21 -8.58 -3.09 -2.84
CA LEU A 21 -9.88 -3.51 -2.30
C LEU A 21 -10.47 -2.40 -1.44
N GLY A 22 -11.71 -1.99 -1.72
CA GLY A 22 -12.44 -1.03 -0.88
C GLY A 22 -11.74 0.32 -0.67
N GLY A 23 -10.95 0.80 -1.65
CA GLY A 23 -10.17 2.03 -1.50
C GLY A 23 -8.78 1.84 -0.86
N LEU A 24 -8.42 0.60 -0.51
CA LEU A 24 -7.17 0.26 0.18
C LEU A 24 -6.18 -0.43 -0.75
N LEU A 25 -4.90 -0.09 -0.62
CA LEU A 25 -3.78 -0.57 -1.43
C LEU A 25 -2.86 -1.47 -0.61
N LEU A 26 -2.32 -2.50 -1.26
CA LEU A 26 -1.25 -3.32 -0.74
C LEU A 26 -0.29 -3.71 -1.86
N VAL A 27 1.00 -3.71 -1.55
CA VAL A 27 2.03 -4.43 -2.29
C VAL A 27 2.86 -5.26 -1.32
N CYS A 28 3.21 -6.49 -1.68
CA CYS A 28 4.02 -7.36 -0.84
C CYS A 28 4.81 -8.31 -1.73
N ASP A 29 6.07 -8.59 -1.39
CA ASP A 29 6.82 -9.64 -2.08
C ASP A 29 6.09 -10.98 -1.88
N SER A 30 5.87 -11.70 -2.98
CA SER A 30 5.11 -12.96 -3.00
C SER A 30 5.77 -14.10 -2.23
N ALA A 31 7.07 -13.99 -1.94
CA ALA A 31 7.82 -14.98 -1.17
C ALA A 31 7.73 -14.75 0.35
N GLU A 32 7.17 -13.62 0.79
CA GLU A 32 7.08 -13.27 2.21
C GLU A 32 6.01 -14.10 2.91
N ALA A 33 6.36 -14.68 4.06
CA ALA A 33 5.42 -15.46 4.87
C ALA A 33 4.20 -14.64 5.32
N ALA A 34 4.38 -13.32 5.49
CA ALA A 34 3.33 -12.39 5.89
C ALA A 34 2.34 -12.04 4.75
N ALA A 35 2.59 -12.44 3.50
CA ALA A 35 1.80 -11.98 2.35
C ALA A 35 0.32 -12.37 2.43
N ASP A 36 0.02 -13.63 2.77
CA ASP A 36 -1.36 -14.13 2.87
C ASP A 36 -2.12 -13.51 4.05
N ASP A 37 -1.44 -13.33 5.19
CA ASP A 37 -2.00 -12.66 6.37
C ASP A 37 -2.28 -11.18 6.10
N LEU A 38 -1.39 -10.48 5.38
CA LEU A 38 -1.58 -9.09 4.99
C LEU A 38 -2.73 -8.93 3.97
N LEU A 39 -2.87 -9.85 3.03
CA LEU A 39 -4.02 -9.89 2.11
C LEU A 39 -5.33 -10.15 2.86
N THR A 40 -5.30 -11.01 3.88
CA THR A 40 -6.45 -11.26 4.75
C THR A 40 -6.81 -10.00 5.54
N ALA A 41 -5.83 -9.35 6.16
CA ALA A 41 -6.02 -8.07 6.86
C ALA A 41 -6.59 -6.97 5.96
N LEU A 42 -6.14 -6.89 4.70
CA LEU A 42 -6.69 -5.98 3.69
C LEU A 42 -8.17 -6.26 3.42
N ARG A 43 -8.51 -7.52 3.10
CA ARG A 43 -9.90 -7.95 2.82
C ARG A 43 -10.82 -7.65 3.98
N GLU A 44 -10.45 -8.07 5.19
CA GLU A 44 -11.25 -7.83 6.39
C GLU A 44 -11.43 -6.34 6.67
N THR A 45 -10.44 -5.51 6.35
CA THR A 45 -10.55 -4.05 6.55
C THR A 45 -11.54 -3.46 5.56
N ALA A 46 -11.40 -3.82 4.28
CA ALA A 46 -12.32 -3.39 3.23
C ALA A 46 -13.77 -3.83 3.51
N GLU A 47 -13.99 -5.08 3.92
CA GLU A 47 -15.32 -5.63 4.23
C GLU A 47 -15.97 -4.95 5.44
N SER A 48 -15.17 -4.58 6.45
CA SER A 48 -15.66 -3.81 7.60
C SER A 48 -15.86 -2.31 7.32
N GLY A 49 -15.51 -1.82 6.13
CA GLY A 49 -15.52 -0.40 5.80
C GLY A 49 -14.45 0.41 6.56
N GLY A 50 -13.34 -0.23 6.93
CA GLY A 50 -12.22 0.41 7.62
C GLY A 50 -11.39 1.30 6.70
N ASP A 51 -10.72 2.29 7.29
CA ASP A 51 -9.89 3.26 6.58
C ASP A 51 -8.40 2.83 6.52
N GLY A 52 -7.56 3.66 5.90
CA GLY A 52 -6.12 3.40 5.82
C GLY A 52 -5.43 3.30 7.17
N ARG A 53 -5.95 3.96 8.21
CA ARG A 53 -5.40 3.86 9.58
C ARG A 53 -5.75 2.51 10.20
N ALA A 54 -6.97 2.02 10.00
CA ALA A 54 -7.35 0.66 10.41
C ALA A 54 -6.48 -0.39 9.72
N LEU A 55 -6.24 -0.23 8.41
CA LEU A 55 -5.36 -1.12 7.66
C LEU A 55 -3.91 -1.08 8.17
N ALA A 56 -3.32 0.11 8.32
CA ALA A 56 -1.93 0.24 8.79
C ALA A 56 -1.73 -0.42 10.16
N ARG A 57 -2.72 -0.31 11.07
CA ARG A 57 -2.68 -0.99 12.38
C ARG A 57 -2.73 -2.51 12.27
N ARG A 58 -3.63 -3.05 11.44
CA ARG A 58 -3.69 -4.51 11.22
C ARG A 58 -2.43 -5.03 10.53
N ALA A 59 -1.91 -4.30 9.54
CA ALA A 59 -0.65 -4.63 8.88
C ALA A 59 0.52 -4.66 9.88
N ALA A 60 0.64 -3.66 10.76
CA ALA A 60 1.65 -3.66 11.82
C ALA A 60 1.53 -4.88 12.76
N GLN A 61 0.30 -5.31 13.09
CA GLN A 61 0.08 -6.51 13.91
C GLN A 61 0.54 -7.78 13.19
N VAL A 62 0.22 -7.92 11.90
CA VAL A 62 0.65 -9.05 11.06
C VAL A 62 2.17 -9.08 10.92
N LEU A 63 2.80 -7.93 10.64
CA LEU A 63 4.26 -7.81 10.52
C LEU A 63 4.95 -8.15 11.85
N ALA A 64 4.43 -7.68 12.98
CA ALA A 64 4.95 -8.02 14.29
C ALA A 64 4.83 -9.51 14.61
N ALA A 65 3.71 -10.15 14.25
CA ALA A 65 3.49 -11.57 14.47
C ALA A 65 4.41 -12.46 13.62
N ASN A 66 4.79 -11.99 12.44
CA ASN A 66 5.66 -12.69 11.49
C ASN A 66 7.16 -12.29 11.62
N MET A 67 7.53 -11.51 12.64
CA MET A 67 8.90 -11.01 12.81
C MET A 67 9.82 -12.09 13.39
N THR A 68 10.33 -12.96 12.53
CA THR A 68 11.32 -14.00 12.89
C THR A 68 12.72 -13.74 12.31
N GLY A 69 12.91 -12.62 11.59
CA GLY A 69 14.14 -12.27 10.88
C GLY A 69 14.07 -10.87 10.28
N ASP A 70 14.53 -10.72 9.04
CA ASP A 70 14.46 -9.44 8.32
C ASP A 70 13.00 -8.98 8.15
N PRO A 71 12.73 -7.65 8.17
CA PRO A 71 11.38 -7.13 7.98
C PRO A 71 10.82 -7.51 6.61
N ALA A 72 9.58 -7.99 6.58
CA ALA A 72 8.92 -8.38 5.33
C ALA A 72 8.82 -7.19 4.35
N THR A 73 9.13 -7.45 3.08
CA THR A 73 9.13 -6.44 2.02
C THR A 73 7.71 -6.17 1.53
N CYS A 74 6.95 -5.38 2.30
CA CYS A 74 5.55 -5.08 2.02
C CYS A 74 5.19 -3.63 2.39
N ALA A 75 4.20 -3.08 1.71
CA ALA A 75 3.64 -1.77 2.00
C ALA A 75 2.12 -1.75 1.83
N VAL A 76 1.45 -0.93 2.64
CA VAL A 76 0.01 -0.71 2.57
C VAL A 76 -0.29 0.78 2.62
N ALA A 77 -1.36 1.19 1.96
CA ALA A 77 -1.86 2.55 2.05
C ALA A 77 -3.38 2.62 1.90
N GLY A 78 -3.98 3.66 2.46
CA GLY A 78 -5.40 3.92 2.27
C GLY A 78 -5.81 5.31 2.73
N PRO A 79 -6.94 5.81 2.24
CA PRO A 79 -7.48 7.10 2.63
C PRO A 79 -7.88 7.11 4.11
N VAL A 80 -7.74 8.25 4.77
CA VAL A 80 -8.17 8.47 6.16
C VAL A 80 -8.47 9.96 6.35
N GLY A 81 -9.72 10.27 6.64
CA GLY A 81 -10.19 11.66 6.62
C GLY A 81 -9.90 12.31 5.27
N GLY A 82 -9.24 13.47 5.29
CA GLY A 82 -8.84 14.20 4.08
C GLY A 82 -7.43 13.90 3.57
N GLY A 83 -6.80 12.79 3.98
CA GLY A 83 -5.43 12.43 3.62
C GLY A 83 -5.24 10.91 3.49
N VAL A 84 -4.00 10.43 3.67
CA VAL A 84 -3.63 9.02 3.50
C VAL A 84 -2.78 8.52 4.67
N ALA A 85 -3.05 7.30 5.12
CA ALA A 85 -2.18 6.54 6.01
C ALA A 85 -1.39 5.53 5.19
N VAL A 86 -0.10 5.42 5.47
CA VAL A 86 0.83 4.53 4.78
C VAL A 86 1.70 3.82 5.80
N LEU A 87 2.00 2.55 5.54
CA LEU A 87 3.00 1.75 6.26
C LEU A 87 3.88 1.05 5.23
N VAL A 88 5.20 1.06 5.46
CA VAL A 88 6.20 0.46 4.58
C VAL A 88 7.20 -0.33 5.41
N SER A 89 7.48 -1.58 5.03
CA SER A 89 8.43 -2.47 5.69
C SER A 89 9.37 -3.12 4.70
N GLY A 90 10.52 -3.59 5.19
CA GLY A 90 11.57 -4.21 4.38
C GLY A 90 12.04 -3.28 3.25
N SER A 91 12.32 -3.86 2.08
CA SER A 91 12.81 -3.07 0.93
C SER A 91 11.71 -2.35 0.13
N ALA A 92 10.46 -2.34 0.62
CA ALA A 92 9.37 -1.65 -0.06
C ALA A 92 9.52 -0.12 0.06
N ALA A 93 8.84 0.62 -0.80
CA ALA A 93 8.78 2.07 -0.78
C ALA A 93 7.36 2.59 -1.00
N ALA A 94 7.11 3.78 -0.49
CA ALA A 94 5.91 4.54 -0.79
C ALA A 94 6.27 5.99 -1.17
N THR A 95 5.62 6.49 -2.21
CA THR A 95 5.70 7.88 -2.65
C THR A 95 4.30 8.49 -2.60
N ILE A 96 4.17 9.62 -1.91
CA ILE A 96 2.91 10.33 -1.73
C ILE A 96 3.08 11.74 -2.28
N ALA A 97 2.39 12.06 -3.36
CA ALA A 97 2.37 13.39 -3.95
C ALA A 97 1.22 14.21 -3.36
N THR A 98 1.52 15.43 -2.96
CA THR A 98 0.55 16.43 -2.48
C THR A 98 0.78 17.74 -3.22
N PRO A 99 -0.17 18.70 -3.15
CA PRO A 99 0.05 20.02 -3.74
C PRO A 99 1.26 20.76 -3.17
N GLY A 100 1.71 20.41 -1.96
CA GLY A 100 2.89 20.96 -1.30
C GLY A 100 4.21 20.26 -1.64
N GLY A 101 4.19 19.20 -2.45
CA GLY A 101 5.35 18.41 -2.82
C GLY A 101 5.20 16.92 -2.51
N GLU A 102 6.30 16.19 -2.69
CA GLU A 102 6.35 14.74 -2.57
C GLU A 102 6.95 14.30 -1.23
N THR A 103 6.30 13.32 -0.59
CA THR A 103 6.83 12.63 0.59
C THR A 103 7.15 11.19 0.21
N ARG A 104 8.40 10.77 0.44
CA ARG A 104 8.84 9.38 0.23
C ARG A 104 9.10 8.70 1.57
N LEU A 105 8.67 7.45 1.68
CA LEU A 105 9.01 6.52 2.75
C LEU A 105 9.72 5.31 2.14
N ALA A 106 10.81 4.88 2.74
CA ALA A 106 11.47 3.63 2.42
C ALA A 106 11.49 2.75 3.68
N GLY A 107 11.02 1.51 3.58
CA GLY A 107 11.04 0.57 4.70
C GLY A 107 12.48 0.25 5.15
N SER A 108 13.43 0.31 4.21
CA SER A 108 14.86 0.05 4.43
C SER A 108 15.53 1.05 5.36
N ASP A 109 14.91 2.22 5.56
CA ASP A 109 15.40 3.26 6.47
C ASP A 109 14.87 3.05 7.90
N SER A 110 14.14 1.96 8.16
CA SER A 110 13.59 1.59 9.46
C SER A 110 14.05 0.20 9.90
N LEU A 111 14.14 0.01 11.22
CA LEU A 111 14.48 -1.29 11.83
C LEU A 111 13.30 -2.28 11.84
N THR A 112 12.06 -1.79 11.70
CA THR A 112 10.84 -2.63 11.77
C THR A 112 9.90 -2.31 10.62
N TRP A 113 9.39 -1.09 10.60
CA TRP A 113 8.64 -0.49 9.51
C TRP A 113 8.61 1.03 9.73
N ALA A 114 8.28 1.76 8.67
CA ALA A 114 7.96 3.18 8.75
C ALA A 114 6.48 3.35 8.46
N ASP A 115 5.75 4.02 9.35
CA ASP A 115 4.38 4.45 9.09
C ASP A 115 4.25 5.97 9.16
N ARG A 116 3.32 6.51 8.38
CA ARG A 116 3.05 7.95 8.35
C ARG A 116 1.59 8.22 8.04
N LEU A 117 1.09 9.25 8.69
CA LEU A 117 -0.14 9.91 8.30
C LEU A 117 0.23 11.18 7.51
N VAL A 118 -0.15 11.22 6.24
CA VAL A 118 -0.04 12.41 5.40
C VAL A 118 -1.39 13.12 5.44
N SER A 119 -1.42 14.27 6.09
CA SER A 119 -2.64 15.08 6.24
C SER A 119 -2.83 16.04 5.08
N GLY A 120 -4.09 16.31 4.74
CA GLY A 120 -4.45 17.22 3.65
C GLY A 120 -4.50 16.53 2.29
N PRO A 121 -4.87 17.27 1.23
CA PRO A 121 -5.11 16.70 -0.08
C PRO A 121 -3.88 15.96 -0.60
N VAL A 122 -4.11 14.73 -1.06
CA VAL A 122 -3.11 13.87 -1.71
C VAL A 122 -3.54 13.75 -3.15
N ASP A 123 -2.62 13.97 -4.09
CA ASP A 123 -2.90 13.86 -5.52
C ASP A 123 -2.67 12.42 -6.01
N ARG A 124 -1.65 11.76 -5.45
CA ARG A 124 -1.20 10.44 -5.88
C ARG A 124 -0.51 9.68 -4.75
N VAL A 125 -0.75 8.37 -4.71
CA VAL A 125 -0.01 7.40 -3.88
C VAL A 125 0.60 6.35 -4.79
N GLU A 126 1.88 6.06 -4.60
CA GLU A 126 2.56 4.94 -5.23
C GLU A 126 3.17 4.05 -4.15
N LEU A 127 2.93 2.74 -4.28
CA LEU A 127 3.60 1.71 -3.50
C LEU A 127 4.44 0.85 -4.45
N SER A 128 5.68 0.54 -4.09
CA SER A 128 6.57 -0.24 -4.95
C SER A 128 7.49 -1.18 -4.16
N LEU A 129 7.79 -2.31 -4.80
CA LEU A 129 8.84 -3.25 -4.44
C LEU A 129 10.10 -2.93 -5.26
N PRO A 130 11.27 -3.42 -4.82
CA PRO A 130 12.48 -3.36 -5.62
C PRO A 130 12.28 -3.95 -7.02
N GLY A 131 12.74 -3.23 -8.05
CA GLY A 131 12.64 -3.68 -9.44
C GLY A 131 11.26 -3.49 -10.09
N ALA A 132 10.32 -2.81 -9.44
CA ALA A 132 9.05 -2.44 -10.06
C ALA A 132 9.27 -1.63 -11.36
N GLY A 133 8.56 -2.00 -12.42
CA GLY A 133 8.52 -1.24 -13.68
C GLY A 133 7.61 -0.02 -13.59
N SER A 134 7.39 0.66 -14.71
CA SER A 134 6.47 1.81 -14.77
C SER A 134 5.05 1.41 -15.14
N ALA A 135 4.06 2.08 -14.55
CA ALA A 135 2.65 1.87 -14.88
C ALA A 135 2.37 2.24 -16.35
N HIS A 136 1.65 1.39 -17.06
CA HIS A 136 1.23 1.70 -18.42
C HIS A 136 -0.03 2.60 -18.41
N PRO A 137 -0.08 3.72 -19.16
CA PRO A 137 -1.14 4.72 -19.04
C PRO A 137 -2.53 4.22 -19.45
N ALA A 138 -2.61 3.16 -20.26
CA ALA A 138 -3.88 2.53 -20.66
C ALA A 138 -4.38 1.46 -19.67
N VAL A 139 -3.52 0.93 -18.80
CA VAL A 139 -3.90 -0.15 -17.88
C VAL A 139 -4.69 0.41 -16.72
N ARG A 140 -5.73 -0.29 -16.30
CA ARG A 140 -6.55 0.02 -15.12
C ARG A 140 -6.64 -1.22 -14.26
N PHE A 141 -6.69 -1.02 -12.96
CA PHE A 141 -6.89 -2.08 -11.99
C PHE A 141 -8.08 -1.73 -11.10
N ASP A 142 -9.24 -2.31 -11.42
CA ASP A 142 -10.51 -1.95 -10.77
C ASP A 142 -10.69 -2.63 -9.41
N GLY A 143 -9.86 -3.63 -9.11
CA GLY A 143 -9.79 -4.27 -7.80
C GLY A 143 -9.38 -5.74 -7.86
N GLY A 144 -9.14 -6.33 -6.69
CA GLY A 144 -8.73 -7.72 -6.53
C GLY A 144 -7.26 -7.86 -6.11
N VAL A 145 -6.64 -8.98 -6.47
CA VAL A 145 -5.23 -9.29 -6.24
C VAL A 145 -4.62 -9.78 -7.55
N VAL A 146 -3.48 -9.22 -7.94
CA VAL A 146 -2.74 -9.58 -9.16
C VAL A 146 -1.25 -9.64 -8.89
N HIS A 147 -0.50 -10.30 -9.78
CA HIS A 147 0.96 -10.16 -9.78
C HIS A 147 1.36 -8.73 -10.18
N GLY A 148 2.36 -8.19 -9.50
CA GLY A 148 2.92 -6.88 -9.81
C GLY A 148 4.05 -6.48 -8.87
N GLY A 149 4.81 -5.47 -9.28
CA GLY A 149 5.86 -4.86 -8.49
C GLY A 149 5.36 -3.72 -7.61
N GLY A 150 4.09 -3.33 -7.73
CA GLY A 150 3.53 -2.19 -7.02
C GLY A 150 2.30 -1.63 -7.72
N LEU A 151 1.84 -0.47 -7.28
CA LEU A 151 0.71 0.21 -7.86
C LEU A 151 0.77 1.71 -7.63
N VAL A 152 0.15 2.45 -8.53
CA VAL A 152 -0.14 3.87 -8.39
C VAL A 152 -1.65 4.07 -8.30
N GLY A 153 -2.10 4.83 -7.31
CA GLY A 153 -3.46 5.31 -7.16
C GLY A 153 -3.50 6.84 -7.22
N ASP A 154 -4.26 7.38 -8.16
CA ASP A 154 -4.59 8.80 -8.24
C ASP A 154 -5.84 9.06 -7.41
N LEU A 155 -5.80 10.08 -6.54
CA LEU A 155 -7.01 10.54 -5.82
C LEU A 155 -7.66 11.67 -6.63
N THR A 156 -8.99 11.74 -6.55
CA THR A 156 -9.83 12.73 -7.25
C THR A 156 -10.55 13.62 -6.27
#